data_AF-A0A2D9P1H0-F1
#
_entry.id   AF-A0A2D9P1H0-F1
#
_cell.length_a   1.000
_cell.length_b   1.000
_cell.length_c   1.000
_cell.angle_alpha   90.00
_cell.angle_beta   90.00
_cell.angle_gamma   90.00
#
_symmetry.space_group_name_H-M   'P 1'
#
loop_
_entity.id
_entity.type
_entity.pdbx_description
1 polymer ?
#
loop_
_entity_poly.entity_id
_entity_poly.type
_entity_poly.pdbx_seq_one_letter_code
_entity_poly.pdbx_strand_id
1 'polypeptide(L)' 'MPKISLDMPSELMSDLKTHVGDDKKFISLADAIRTACRKMLDQLDSIDEFHGRK' A
#
# COMPACT_ATOMS: atom_id res chain seq x y z
N MET A 1 4.19 15.41 5.01
CA MET A 1 3.58 14.46 4.06
C MET A 1 2.31 15.06 3.51
N PRO A 2 2.09 15.06 2.18
CA PRO A 2 0.81 15.44 1.61
C PRO A 2 -0.28 14.49 2.14
N LYS A 3 -1.45 15.04 2.46
CA LYS A 3 -2.61 14.26 2.89
C LYS A 3 -3.49 14.01 1.68
N ILE A 4 -3.94 12.77 1.53
CA ILE A 4 -4.95 12.39 0.55
C ILE A 4 -6.18 11.90 1.30
N SER A 5 -7.36 12.18 0.77
CA SER A 5 -8.64 11.65 1.24
C SER A 5 -9.26 10.86 0.09
N LEU A 6 -9.81 9.70 0.41
CA LEU A 6 -10.41 8.78 -0.55
C LEU A 6 -11.52 7.99 0.12
N ASP A 7 -12.53 7.63 -0.65
CA ASP A 7 -13.59 6.73 -0.24
C ASP A 7 -13.21 5.29 -0.60
N MET A 8 -13.44 4.36 0.33
CA MET A 8 -13.09 2.95 0.19
C MET A 8 -14.20 2.06 0.77
N PRO A 9 -14.48 0.90 0.16
CA PRO A 9 -15.33 -0.13 0.75
C PRO A 9 -14.89 -0.48 2.18
N SER A 10 -15.85 -0.55 3.10
CA SER A 10 -15.61 -0.84 4.52
C SER A 10 -14.97 -2.22 4.74
N GLU A 11 -15.27 -3.18 3.85
CA GLU A 11 -14.70 -4.53 3.84
C GLU A 11 -13.18 -4.48 3.65
N LEU A 12 -12.68 -3.75 2.65
CA LEU A 12 -11.24 -3.60 2.41
C LEU A 12 -10.52 -2.94 3.59
N MET A 13 -11.14 -1.93 4.20
CA MET A 13 -10.57 -1.31 5.39
C MET A 13 -10.50 -2.31 6.56
N SER A 14 -11.52 -3.16 6.71
CA SER A 14 -11.55 -4.19 7.75
C SER A 14 -10.47 -5.23 7.53
N ASP A 15 -10.30 -5.70 6.29
CA ASP A 15 -9.25 -6.66 5.91
C ASP A 15 -7.86 -6.10 6.20
N LEU A 16 -7.59 -4.84 5.81
CA LEU A 16 -6.31 -4.20 6.10
C LEU A 16 -6.06 -4.07 7.61
N LYS A 17 -7.09 -3.75 8.40
CA LYS A 17 -6.99 -3.66 9.86
C LYS A 17 -6.67 -5.01 10.51
N THR A 18 -7.04 -6.15 9.89
CA THR A 18 -6.64 -7.46 10.41
C THR A 18 -5.12 -7.66 10.42
N HIS A 19 -4.37 -6.86 9.67
CA HIS A 19 -2.91 -6.89 9.57
C HIS A 19 -2.21 -5.75 10.31
N VAL A 20 -2.95 -4.89 11.02
CA VAL A 20 -2.43 -3.72 11.75
C VAL A 20 -2.44 -3.95 13.26
N GLY A 21 -1.38 -3.55 13.95
CA GLY A 21 -1.22 -3.62 15.40
C GLY A 21 0.24 -3.90 15.80
N ASP A 22 0.55 -3.75 17.08
CA ASP A 22 1.93 -3.81 17.60
C ASP A 22 2.64 -5.15 17.29
N ASP A 23 1.90 -6.27 17.33
CA ASP A 23 2.41 -7.61 17.00
C ASP A 23 2.07 -8.06 15.56
N LYS A 24 1.71 -7.14 14.67
CA LYS A 24 1.29 -7.45 13.29
C LYS A 24 2.24 -6.89 12.24
N LYS A 25 1.91 -7.13 10.97
CA LYS A 25 2.75 -6.76 9.81
C LYS A 25 2.92 -5.25 9.66
N PHE A 26 1.99 -4.45 10.18
CA PHE A 26 1.99 -3.00 10.02
C PHE A 26 1.65 -2.30 11.33
N ILE A 27 2.32 -1.19 11.59
CA ILE A 27 2.11 -0.39 12.81
C ILE A 27 0.78 0.36 12.76
N SER A 28 0.38 0.82 11.57
CA SER A 28 -0.88 1.55 11.37
C SER A 28 -1.47 1.28 9.99
N LEU A 29 -2.75 1.63 9.80
CA LEU A 29 -3.39 1.55 8.49
C LEU A 29 -2.65 2.42 7.45
N ALA A 30 -2.21 3.62 7.84
CA ALA A 30 -1.44 4.49 6.97
C ALA A 30 -0.09 3.85 6.56
N ASP A 31 0.52 3.07 7.47
CA ASP A 31 1.76 2.36 7.20
C ASP A 31 1.56 1.18 6.24
N ALA A 32 0.47 0.43 6.42
CA ALA A 32 0.04 -0.62 5.50
C ALA A 32 -0.18 -0.08 4.08
N ILE A 33 -0.93 1.04 3.96
CA ILE A 33 -1.22 1.67 2.67
C ILE A 33 0.07 2.16 2.00
N ARG A 34 0.94 2.89 2.72
CA ARG A 34 2.22 3.37 2.19
C ARG A 34 3.08 2.23 1.67
N THR A 35 3.16 1.13 2.42
CA THR A 35 3.93 -0.05 2.04
C THR A 35 3.36 -0.74 0.80
N ALA A 36 2.04 -0.88 0.74
CA ALA A 36 1.36 -1.46 -0.42
C ALA A 36 1.58 -0.64 -1.69
N CYS A 37 1.43 0.69 -1.62
CA CYS A 37 1.70 1.59 -2.74
C CYS A 37 3.15 1.49 -3.21
N ARG A 38 4.12 1.44 -2.29
CA ARG A 38 5.53 1.28 -2.65
C ARG A 38 5.78 -0.02 -3.41
N LYS A 39 5.30 -1.15 -2.87
CA LYS A 39 5.44 -2.45 -3.52
C LYS A 39 4.82 -2.49 -4.92
N MET A 40 3.64 -1.89 -5.09
CA MET A 40 2.99 -1.81 -6.39
C MET A 40 3.83 -0.99 -7.39
N LEU A 41 4.35 0.17 -6.97
CA LEU A 41 5.21 0.99 -7.83
C LEU A 41 6.52 0.28 -8.17
N ASP A 42 7.18 -0.36 -7.20
CA ASP A 42 8.41 -1.11 -7.45
C ASP A 42 8.19 -2.25 -8.47
N GLN A 43 7.01 -2.89 -8.43
CA GLN A 43 6.62 -3.89 -9.43
C GLN A 43 6.41 -3.29 -10.82
N LEU A 44 5.76 -2.12 -10.91
CA LEU A 44 5.56 -1.43 -12.19
C LEU A 44 6.89 -0.96 -12.77
N ASP A 45 7.77 -0.39 -11.95
CA ASP A 45 9.11 0.03 -12.36
C ASP A 45 9.92 -1.16 -12.91
N SER A 46 9.83 -2.32 -12.25
CA SER A 46 10.50 -3.55 -12.73
C SER A 46 9.96 -4.01 -14.09
N ILE A 47 8.66 -3.83 -14.35
CA ILE A 47 8.02 -4.17 -15.63
C ILE A 47 8.44 -3.17 -16.72
N ASP A 48 8.50 -1.89 -16.41
CA ASP A 48 8.91 -0.86 -17.36
C ASP A 48 10.39 -1.00 -17.74
N GLU A 49 11.26 -1.33 -16.78
CA GLU A 49 12.67 -1.68 -17.05
C GLU A 49 12.79 -2.87 -18.00
N PHE A 50 12.00 -3.93 -17.78
CA PHE A 50 11.99 -5.11 -18.65
C PHE A 50 11.55 -4.79 -20.08
N HIS A 51 10.60 -3.87 -20.24
CA HIS A 51 10.12 -3.43 -21.55
C HIS A 51 10.94 -2.30 -22.20
N GLY A 52 12.04 -1.86 -21.56
CA GLY A 52 12.87 -0.77 -22.07
C GLY A 52 12.18 0.59 -22.08
N ARG A 53 11.15 0.79 -21.24
CA ARG A 53 10.46 2.07 -21.07
C ARG A 53 11.11 2.84 -19.92
N LYS A 54 12.11 3.66 -20.22
CA LYS A 54 12.68 4.64 -19.27
C LYS A 54 13.14 5.89 -20.01
#